data_AF-A0A9D2MAF5-F1
#
_entry.id   AF-A0A9D2MAF5-F1
#
_cell.length_a   1.000
_cell.length_b   1.000
_cell.length_c   1.000
_cell.angle_alpha   90.00
_cell.angle_beta   90.00
_cell.angle_gamma   90.00
#
_symmetry.space_group_name_H-M   'P 1'
#
loop_
_entity.id
_entity.type
_entity.pdbx_description
1 polymer ?
#
loop_
_entity_poly.entity_id
_entity_poly.type
_entity_poly.pdbx_seq_one_letter_code
_entity_poly.pdbx_strand_id
1 'polypeptide(L)'
;MDPFIRYCDAVCLHIRSRTGRADAYRELRDHLEDHSAALAARGVPDREARVQAVEAMGDPHAVGRELDRLYPYCPPALAPVLLALSLLLLLGSVWMLWGEADLQPRLRFQTGAAEYVQEGTLLRSGSASGGGRLGVYTLRAQGSAALYQETGSDGTAILRLQIPITIAHPQLWLDHPGDALEWPSAYSSPRGEGWYALPVQFEPQWAGPFRTGGVLTFVLEEEPDGTAPQVLRAWNGQRAVFSVEWEGESAS
;
A
#
# COMPACT_ATOMS: atom_id res chain seq x y z
N MET A 1 29.30 23.12 -52.47
CA MET A 1 28.79 23.07 -51.08
C MET A 1 29.96 23.36 -50.16
N ASP A 2 29.76 24.20 -49.15
CA ASP A 2 30.82 24.63 -48.23
C ASP A 2 31.26 23.45 -47.32
N PRO A 3 32.57 23.10 -47.26
CA PRO A 3 33.04 22.00 -46.43
C PRO A 3 32.79 22.20 -44.92
N PHE A 4 32.79 23.45 -44.43
CA PHE A 4 32.55 23.74 -43.01
C PHE A 4 31.10 23.47 -42.64
N ILE A 5 30.16 23.97 -43.45
CA ILE A 5 28.72 23.76 -43.24
C ILE A 5 28.41 22.26 -43.24
N ARG A 6 28.95 21.52 -44.21
CA ARG A 6 28.75 20.07 -44.28
C ARG A 6 29.28 19.35 -43.05
N TYR A 7 30.45 19.73 -42.54
CA TYR A 7 31.04 19.13 -41.35
C TYR A 7 30.23 19.46 -40.09
N CYS A 8 29.93 20.73 -39.86
CA CYS A 8 29.16 21.17 -38.70
C CYS A 8 27.76 20.56 -38.68
N ASP A 9 27.06 20.49 -39.82
CA ASP A 9 25.76 19.83 -39.93
C ASP A 9 25.87 18.34 -39.56
N ALA A 10 26.88 17.64 -40.06
CA ALA A 10 27.10 16.22 -39.76
C ALA A 10 27.38 15.96 -38.28
N VAL A 11 28.12 16.85 -37.60
CA VAL A 11 28.35 16.79 -36.16
C VAL A 11 27.05 17.04 -35.39
N CYS A 12 26.32 18.11 -35.74
CA CYS A 12 25.10 18.53 -35.06
C CYS A 12 23.95 17.52 -35.16
N LEU A 13 23.96 16.61 -36.14
CA LEU A 13 22.98 15.52 -36.24
C LEU A 13 22.98 14.58 -35.03
N HIS A 14 24.11 14.46 -34.31
CA HIS A 14 24.22 13.57 -33.15
C HIS A 14 23.89 14.26 -31.82
N ILE A 15 23.79 15.59 -31.80
CA ILE A 15 23.56 16.36 -30.58
C ILE A 15 22.05 16.54 -30.35
N ARG A 16 21.54 15.91 -29.29
CA ARG A 16 20.10 15.93 -28.94
C ARG A 16 19.66 17.28 -28.38
N SER A 17 20.53 17.92 -27.60
CA SER A 17 20.24 19.24 -27.03
C SER A 17 20.15 20.31 -28.13
N ARG A 18 19.08 21.12 -28.13
CA ARG A 18 18.92 22.22 -29.09
C ARG A 18 19.89 23.36 -28.81
N THR A 19 20.08 23.71 -27.55
CA THR A 19 21.06 24.73 -27.14
C THR A 19 22.47 24.23 -27.41
N GLY A 20 22.76 22.98 -27.03
CA GLY A 20 24.05 22.35 -27.31
C GLY A 20 24.40 22.30 -28.80
N ARG A 21 23.42 22.03 -29.67
CA ARG A 21 23.62 22.12 -31.13
C ARG A 21 24.04 23.51 -31.58
N ALA A 22 23.38 24.56 -31.09
CA ALA A 22 23.68 25.93 -31.50
C ALA A 22 25.08 26.37 -31.03
N ASP A 23 25.44 26.04 -29.79
CA ASP A 23 26.75 26.37 -29.23
C ASP A 23 27.87 25.59 -29.94
N ALA A 24 27.73 24.27 -30.09
CA ALA A 24 28.69 23.43 -30.80
C ALA A 24 28.86 23.86 -32.26
N TYR A 25 27.77 24.20 -32.96
CA TYR A 25 27.85 24.68 -34.34
C TYR A 25 28.70 25.94 -34.46
N ARG A 26 28.48 26.92 -33.57
CA ARG A 26 29.23 28.18 -33.55
C ARG A 26 30.71 27.91 -33.25
N GLU A 27 31.00 27.17 -32.19
CA GLU A 27 32.37 26.88 -31.77
C GLU A 27 33.15 26.12 -32.84
N LEU A 28 32.55 25.08 -33.44
CA LEU A 28 33.21 24.31 -34.50
C LEU A 28 33.47 25.14 -35.76
N ARG A 29 32.51 25.97 -36.14
CA ARG A 29 32.67 26.85 -37.31
C ARG A 29 33.78 27.87 -37.07
N ASP A 30 33.76 28.54 -35.93
CA ASP A 30 34.76 29.55 -35.58
C ASP A 30 36.15 28.88 -35.49
N HIS A 31 36.25 27.66 -34.94
CA HIS A 31 37.50 26.91 -34.88
C HIS A 31 38.03 26.48 -36.26
N LEU A 32 37.14 26.07 -37.18
CA LEU A 32 37.48 25.77 -38.57
C LEU A 32 37.94 27.00 -39.35
N GLU A 33 37.28 28.15 -39.13
CA GLU A 33 37.66 29.44 -39.71
C GLU A 33 39.07 29.84 -39.26
N ASP A 34 39.34 29.82 -37.95
CA ASP A 34 40.66 30.11 -37.37
C ASP A 34 41.73 29.16 -37.91
N HIS A 35 41.44 27.87 -37.99
CA HIS A 35 42.39 26.88 -38.48
C HIS A 35 42.71 27.08 -39.97
N SER A 36 41.71 27.38 -40.79
CA SER A 36 41.91 27.68 -42.21
C SER A 36 42.68 28.99 -42.43
N ALA A 37 42.45 30.02 -41.62
CA ALA A 37 43.19 31.28 -41.68
C ALA A 37 44.67 31.07 -41.34
N ALA A 38 44.97 30.21 -40.36
CA ALA A 38 46.35 29.83 -40.01
C ALA A 38 47.06 29.07 -41.14
N LEU A 39 46.35 28.20 -41.87
CA LEU A 39 46.88 27.51 -43.06
C LEU A 39 47.10 28.48 -44.23
N ALA A 40 46.17 29.41 -44.46
CA ALA A 40 46.30 30.43 -45.49
C ALA A 40 47.51 31.35 -45.24
N ALA A 41 47.74 31.74 -43.99
CA ALA A 41 48.92 32.53 -43.59
C ALA A 41 50.26 31.81 -43.87
N ARG A 42 50.24 30.48 -43.98
CA ARG A 42 51.41 29.65 -44.34
C ARG A 42 51.55 29.44 -45.85
N GLY A 43 50.73 30.10 -46.67
CA GLY A 43 50.77 30.04 -48.13
C GLY A 43 49.92 28.95 -48.76
N VAL A 44 49.07 28.25 -48.00
CA VAL A 44 48.11 27.28 -48.56
C VAL A 44 46.97 28.04 -49.25
N PRO A 45 46.55 27.65 -50.48
CA PRO A 45 45.39 28.27 -51.13
C PRO A 45 44.13 28.15 -50.27
N ASP A 46 43.33 29.21 -50.17
CA ASP A 46 42.15 29.28 -49.30
C ASP A 46 41.22 28.05 -49.40
N ARG A 47 40.90 27.63 -50.63
CA ARG A 47 40.05 26.45 -50.86
C ARG A 47 40.65 25.17 -50.28
N GLU A 48 41.97 24.98 -50.41
CA GLU A 48 42.68 23.81 -49.87
C GLU A 48 42.82 23.91 -48.36
N ALA A 49 43.07 25.11 -47.83
CA ALA A 49 43.15 25.37 -46.39
C ALA A 49 41.85 24.96 -45.67
N ARG A 50 40.69 25.25 -46.27
CA ARG A 50 39.38 24.86 -45.71
C ARG A 50 39.15 23.34 -45.72
N VAL A 51 39.59 22.65 -46.77
CA VAL A 51 39.49 21.18 -46.85
C VAL A 51 40.42 20.54 -45.81
N GLN A 52 41.68 20.97 -45.76
CA GLN A 52 42.65 20.49 -44.78
C GLN A 52 42.21 20.77 -43.34
N ALA A 53 41.57 21.92 -43.09
CA ALA A 53 41.05 22.24 -41.77
C ALA A 53 39.96 21.27 -41.30
N VAL A 54 39.07 20.84 -42.21
CA VAL A 54 38.06 19.83 -41.91
C VAL A 54 38.68 18.44 -41.76
N GLU A 55 39.64 18.07 -42.61
CA GLU A 55 40.35 16.79 -42.52
C GLU A 55 41.08 16.63 -41.18
N ALA A 56 41.63 17.72 -40.64
CA ALA A 56 42.28 17.74 -39.33
C ALA A 56 41.31 17.47 -38.15
N MET A 57 40.02 17.76 -38.32
CA MET A 57 39.00 17.54 -37.28
C MET A 57 38.57 16.06 -37.17
N GLY A 58 38.85 15.24 -38.17
CA GLY A 58 38.54 13.81 -38.18
C GLY A 58 37.08 13.48 -38.53
N ASP A 59 36.56 12.39 -37.97
CA ASP A 59 35.19 11.91 -38.27
C ASP A 59 34.12 12.77 -37.56
N PRO A 60 33.25 13.48 -38.30
CA PRO A 60 32.18 14.30 -37.71
C PRO A 60 31.19 13.47 -36.87
N HIS A 61 30.96 12.21 -37.21
CA HIS A 61 30.02 11.37 -36.47
C HIS A 61 30.58 10.99 -35.09
N ALA A 62 31.88 10.71 -35.00
CA ALA A 62 32.56 10.47 -33.72
C ALA A 62 32.54 11.71 -32.83
N VAL A 63 32.92 12.87 -33.39
CA VAL A 63 32.93 14.14 -32.65
C VAL A 63 31.52 14.51 -32.15
N GLY A 64 30.49 14.34 -32.98
CA GLY A 64 29.11 14.61 -32.58
C GLY A 64 28.61 13.75 -31.43
N ARG A 65 28.99 12.47 -31.38
CA ARG A 65 28.63 11.58 -30.26
C ARG A 65 29.32 11.96 -28.95
N GLU A 66 30.57 12.40 -29.02
CA GLU A 66 31.28 12.88 -27.83
C GLU A 66 30.71 14.20 -27.32
N LEU A 67 30.41 15.14 -28.23
CA LEU A 67 29.78 16.40 -27.87
C LEU A 67 28.38 16.21 -27.28
N ASP A 68 27.57 15.27 -27.79
CA ASP A 68 26.24 14.98 -27.22
C ASP A 68 26.29 14.60 -25.73
N ARG A 69 27.38 13.96 -25.27
CA ARG A 69 27.54 13.59 -23.85
C ARG A 69 27.74 14.78 -22.93
N LEU A 70 28.23 15.91 -23.45
CA LEU A 70 28.51 17.12 -22.67
C LEU A 70 27.26 17.97 -22.45
N TYR A 71 26.23 17.79 -23.29
CA TYR A 71 25.01 18.60 -23.21
C TYR A 71 23.88 17.84 -22.50
N PRO A 72 23.39 18.34 -21.35
CA PRO A 72 22.24 17.74 -20.70
C PRO A 72 21.01 17.80 -21.61
N TYR A 73 20.33 16.67 -21.76
CA TYR A 73 19.12 16.54 -22.56
C TYR A 73 17.92 16.21 -21.67
N CYS A 74 16.96 17.14 -21.61
CA CYS A 74 15.64 16.89 -21.06
C CYS A 74 14.65 16.69 -22.22
N PRO A 75 13.99 15.52 -22.33
CA PRO A 75 13.03 15.28 -23.39
C PRO A 75 11.84 16.25 -23.26
N PRO A 76 11.43 16.94 -24.35
CA PRO A 76 10.38 17.97 -24.29
C PRO A 76 9.00 17.38 -23.93
N ALA A 77 8.80 16.07 -24.11
CA ALA A 77 7.58 15.37 -23.75
C ALA A 77 7.45 15.13 -22.23
N LEU A 78 8.51 15.24 -21.45
CA LEU A 78 8.49 14.91 -20.02
C LEU A 78 7.70 15.94 -19.20
N ALA A 79 7.85 17.23 -19.51
CA ALA A 79 7.09 18.30 -18.86
C ALA A 79 5.57 18.18 -19.04
N PRO A 80 5.02 18.03 -20.26
CA PRO A 80 3.58 17.86 -20.44
C PRO A 80 3.05 16.55 -19.84
N VAL A 81 3.84 15.47 -19.83
CA VAL A 81 3.44 14.21 -19.18
C VAL A 81 3.31 14.39 -17.67
N LEU A 82 4.29 15.03 -17.02
CA LEU A 82 4.22 15.29 -15.58
C LEU A 82 3.07 16.23 -15.22
N LEU A 83 2.80 17.23 -16.07
CA LEU A 83 1.66 18.14 -15.90
C LEU A 83 0.32 17.43 -16.11
N ALA A 84 0.21 16.53 -17.09
CA ALA A 84 -0.99 15.73 -17.29
C ALA A 84 -1.23 14.77 -16.12
N LEU A 85 -0.18 14.15 -15.59
CA LEU A 85 -0.26 13.27 -14.42
C LEU A 85 -0.69 14.07 -13.17
N SER A 86 -0.14 15.26 -12.95
CA SER A 86 -0.52 16.11 -11.82
C SER A 86 -1.98 16.57 -11.92
N LEU A 87 -2.44 16.95 -13.12
CA LEU A 87 -3.84 17.29 -13.40
C LEU A 87 -4.76 16.10 -13.18
N LEU A 88 -4.37 14.89 -13.62
CA LEU A 88 -5.15 13.67 -13.41
C LEU A 88 -5.33 13.37 -11.92
N LEU A 89 -4.25 13.47 -11.14
CA LEU A 89 -4.30 13.28 -9.69
C LEU A 89 -5.16 14.34 -9.00
N LEU A 90 -5.09 15.59 -9.45
CA LEU A 90 -5.87 16.70 -8.90
C LEU A 90 -7.37 16.58 -9.27
N LEU A 91 -7.67 16.16 -10.49
CA LEU A 91 -9.05 15.86 -10.91
C LEU A 91 -9.60 14.65 -10.14
N GLY A 92 -8.78 13.62 -9.92
CA GLY A 92 -9.15 12.47 -9.10
C GLY A 92 -9.44 12.85 -7.65
N SER A 93 -8.63 13.74 -7.06
CA SER A 93 -8.86 14.20 -5.68
C SER A 93 -10.08 15.10 -5.56
N VAL A 94 -10.33 15.99 -6.52
CA VAL A 94 -11.56 16.79 -6.59
C VAL A 94 -12.78 15.88 -6.78
N TRP A 95 -12.72 14.91 -7.68
CA TRP A 95 -13.79 13.93 -7.87
C TRP A 95 -14.06 13.13 -6.58
N MET A 96 -13.01 12.74 -5.86
CA MET A 96 -13.12 12.05 -4.56
C MET A 96 -13.75 12.93 -3.46
N LEU A 97 -13.49 14.24 -3.48
CA LEU A 97 -14.04 15.18 -2.50
C LEU A 97 -15.50 15.57 -2.78
N TRP A 98 -15.91 15.56 -4.05
CA TRP A 98 -17.24 15.99 -4.50
C TRP A 98 -18.20 14.84 -4.74
N GLY A 99 -17.68 13.66 -5.08
CA GLY A 99 -18.49 12.46 -5.05
C GLY A 99 -18.87 12.18 -3.61
N GLU A 100 -20.13 11.83 -3.38
CA GLU A 100 -20.46 10.85 -2.33
C GLU A 100 -19.87 9.48 -2.72
N ALA A 101 -18.58 9.46 -3.05
CA ALA A 101 -17.79 8.28 -3.04
C ALA A 101 -17.78 7.88 -1.58
N ASP A 102 -18.72 7.02 -1.23
CA ASP A 102 -18.70 6.24 -0.01
C ASP A 102 -17.43 5.39 -0.09
N LEU A 103 -16.30 6.04 0.19
CA LEU A 103 -15.02 5.41 0.40
C LEU A 103 -15.35 4.38 1.45
N GLN A 104 -15.29 3.11 1.04
CA GLN A 104 -15.65 2.01 1.91
C GLN A 104 -15.09 2.29 3.31
N PRO A 105 -15.84 2.02 4.39
CA PRO A 105 -15.42 2.35 5.76
C PRO A 105 -14.01 1.86 6.13
N ARG A 106 -13.42 0.98 5.32
CA ARG A 106 -12.00 0.58 5.23
C ARG A 106 -10.96 1.70 5.27
N LEU A 107 -11.26 2.87 4.72
CA LEU A 107 -10.32 4.00 4.67
C LEU A 107 -10.48 4.96 5.85
N ARG A 108 -11.52 4.78 6.68
CA ARG A 108 -11.67 5.50 7.94
C ARG A 108 -10.84 4.77 8.99
N PHE A 109 -9.65 5.29 9.27
CA PHE A 109 -8.85 4.86 10.41
C PHE A 109 -9.61 5.17 11.71
N GLN A 110 -10.40 4.23 12.23
CA GLN A 110 -10.92 4.33 13.59
C GLN A 110 -9.78 3.98 14.55
N THR A 111 -9.25 5.01 15.21
CA THR A 111 -8.25 4.90 16.28
C THR A 111 -8.87 4.66 17.66
N GLY A 112 -10.17 4.38 17.74
CA GLY A 112 -10.83 4.01 18.99
C GLY A 112 -10.95 2.49 19.11
N ALA A 113 -10.61 1.93 20.27
CA ALA A 113 -11.21 0.67 20.69
C ALA A 113 -12.73 0.86 20.58
N ALA A 114 -13.41 0.11 19.71
CA ALA A 114 -14.84 0.29 19.50
C ALA A 114 -15.58 0.35 20.84
N GLU A 115 -16.26 1.47 21.05
CA GLU A 115 -17.36 1.56 21.98
C GLU A 115 -18.48 0.71 21.38
N TYR A 116 -18.46 -0.58 21.70
CA TYR A 116 -19.50 -1.51 21.30
C TYR A 116 -20.80 -1.06 21.98
N VAL A 117 -21.87 -0.87 21.21
CA VAL A 117 -23.18 -0.58 21.78
C VAL A 117 -23.60 -1.79 22.61
N GLN A 118 -23.65 -1.59 23.92
CA GLN A 118 -23.92 -2.65 24.90
C GLN A 118 -25.43 -2.93 24.96
N GLU A 119 -25.89 -3.90 24.19
CA GLU A 119 -27.23 -4.45 24.35
C GLU A 119 -27.19 -5.59 25.38
N GLY A 120 -27.51 -5.28 26.63
CA GLY A 120 -27.61 -6.28 27.71
C GLY A 120 -27.08 -5.78 29.06
N THR A 121 -27.40 -6.53 30.11
CA THR A 121 -26.85 -6.28 31.46
C THR A 121 -25.52 -7.01 31.59
N LEU A 122 -24.45 -6.30 31.95
CA LEU A 122 -23.14 -6.90 32.21
C LEU A 122 -23.24 -7.81 33.45
N LEU A 123 -22.99 -9.10 33.28
CA LEU A 123 -22.92 -10.07 34.37
C LEU A 123 -21.50 -10.21 34.93
N ARG A 124 -20.50 -10.24 34.06
CA ARG A 124 -19.12 -10.55 34.46
C ARG A 124 -18.07 -10.01 33.49
N SER A 125 -16.95 -9.52 34.02
CA SER A 125 -15.73 -9.22 33.26
C SER A 125 -14.67 -10.30 33.48
N GLY A 126 -13.80 -10.46 32.50
CA GLY A 126 -12.67 -11.38 32.56
C GLY A 126 -11.56 -10.99 31.61
N SER A 127 -10.47 -11.75 31.66
CA SER A 127 -9.35 -11.64 30.74
C SER A 127 -9.41 -12.77 29.71
N ALA A 128 -9.33 -12.44 28.42
CA ALA A 128 -9.27 -13.42 27.34
C ALA A 128 -7.85 -13.51 26.77
N SER A 129 -7.31 -14.72 26.68
CA SER A 129 -6.05 -15.00 26.03
C SER A 129 -6.19 -16.10 24.98
N GLY A 130 -5.23 -16.15 24.05
CA GLY A 130 -5.20 -17.14 22.98
C GLY A 130 -5.50 -16.56 21.61
N GLY A 131 -5.86 -17.45 20.69
CA GLY A 131 -5.96 -17.18 19.27
C GLY A 131 -5.70 -18.42 18.45
N GLY A 132 -5.50 -18.22 17.14
CA GLY A 132 -5.17 -19.30 16.24
C GLY A 132 -5.45 -18.94 14.79
N ARG A 133 -5.32 -19.93 13.92
CA ARG A 133 -5.56 -19.76 12.49
C ARG A 133 -6.91 -20.35 12.13
N LEU A 134 -7.68 -19.56 11.39
CA LEU A 134 -8.91 -19.99 10.74
C LEU A 134 -8.74 -19.74 9.24
N GLY A 135 -8.24 -20.75 8.54
CA GLY A 135 -7.87 -20.65 7.12
C GLY A 135 -6.74 -19.65 6.91
N VAL A 136 -7.05 -18.57 6.18
CA VAL A 136 -6.10 -17.49 5.85
C VAL A 136 -6.04 -16.39 6.94
N TYR A 137 -6.94 -16.43 7.91
CA TYR A 137 -7.03 -15.45 8.99
C TYR A 137 -6.28 -15.93 10.23
N THR A 138 -5.51 -15.03 10.83
CA THR A 138 -4.89 -15.22 12.15
C THR A 138 -5.64 -14.37 13.17
N LEU A 139 -6.27 -15.01 14.14
CA LEU A 139 -7.01 -14.37 15.22
C LEU A 139 -6.17 -14.30 16.49
N ARG A 140 -6.29 -13.21 17.25
CA ARG A 140 -5.64 -13.03 18.56
C ARG A 140 -6.56 -12.27 19.51
N ALA A 141 -6.76 -12.79 20.72
CA ALA A 141 -7.50 -12.08 21.76
C ALA A 141 -6.77 -10.78 22.17
N GLN A 142 -7.54 -9.71 22.45
CA GLN A 142 -7.00 -8.42 22.89
C GLN A 142 -6.82 -8.31 24.41
N GLY A 143 -7.12 -9.37 25.17
CA GLY A 143 -6.87 -9.40 26.61
C GLY A 143 -8.11 -9.27 27.48
N SER A 144 -9.29 -8.95 26.93
CA SER A 144 -10.54 -8.77 27.68
C SER A 144 -11.64 -9.75 27.23
N ALA A 145 -12.53 -10.09 28.15
CA ALA A 145 -13.79 -10.80 27.93
C ALA A 145 -14.89 -10.17 28.77
N ALA A 146 -16.12 -10.15 28.24
CA ALA A 146 -17.29 -9.70 28.97
C ALA A 146 -18.47 -10.65 28.73
N LEU A 147 -19.22 -10.96 29.79
CA LEU A 147 -20.45 -11.74 29.73
C LEU A 147 -21.64 -10.81 29.91
N TYR A 148 -22.54 -10.81 28.94
CA TYR A 148 -23.78 -10.06 28.96
C TYR A 148 -24.98 -11.00 29.07
N GLN A 149 -26.00 -10.55 29.78
CA GLN A 149 -27.32 -11.17 29.77
C GLN A 149 -28.28 -10.28 28.98
N GLU A 150 -28.89 -10.87 27.97
CA GLU A 150 -29.95 -10.28 27.18
C GLU A 150 -31.25 -11.07 27.44
N THR A 151 -32.39 -10.38 27.42
CA THR A 151 -33.70 -11.05 27.45
C THR A 151 -34.18 -11.17 26.01
N GLY A 152 -34.26 -12.40 25.50
CA GLY A 152 -34.80 -12.66 24.16
C GLY A 152 -36.27 -12.24 24.04
N SER A 153 -36.77 -12.14 22.81
CA SER A 153 -38.17 -11.77 22.51
C SER A 153 -39.21 -12.61 23.26
N ASP A 154 -38.82 -13.84 23.62
CA ASP A 154 -39.67 -14.86 24.23
C ASP A 154 -39.56 -14.84 25.78
N GLY A 155 -38.83 -13.87 26.35
CA GLY A 155 -38.59 -13.75 27.80
C GLY A 155 -37.50 -14.67 28.34
N THR A 156 -36.81 -15.43 27.48
CA THR A 156 -35.69 -16.29 27.83
C THR A 156 -34.41 -15.48 28.04
N ALA A 157 -33.65 -15.78 29.08
CA ALA A 157 -32.33 -15.19 29.27
C ALA A 157 -31.34 -15.83 28.30
N ILE A 158 -30.67 -15.00 27.50
CA ILE A 158 -29.62 -15.38 26.56
C ILE A 158 -28.31 -14.80 27.09
N LEU A 159 -27.31 -15.66 27.28
CA LEU A 159 -25.99 -15.26 27.74
C LEU A 159 -25.07 -15.06 26.54
N ARG A 160 -24.49 -13.86 26.40
CA ARG A 160 -23.56 -13.52 25.32
C ARG A 160 -22.17 -13.22 25.88
N LEU A 161 -21.21 -14.08 25.58
CA LEU A 161 -19.80 -13.86 25.86
C LEU A 161 -19.14 -13.14 24.69
N GLN A 162 -18.60 -11.95 24.93
CA GLN A 162 -17.92 -11.12 23.94
C GLN A 162 -16.42 -11.11 24.20
N ILE A 163 -15.63 -11.38 23.16
CA ILE A 163 -14.16 -11.36 23.19
C ILE A 163 -13.65 -10.46 22.05
N PRO A 164 -13.09 -9.28 22.35
CA PRO A 164 -12.40 -8.46 21.37
C PRO A 164 -11.16 -9.18 20.84
N ILE A 165 -11.05 -9.22 19.50
CA ILE A 165 -9.96 -9.88 18.79
C ILE A 165 -9.30 -8.96 17.76
N THR A 166 -8.04 -9.25 17.47
CA THR A 166 -7.31 -8.72 16.32
C THR A 166 -7.19 -9.79 15.25
N ILE A 167 -7.40 -9.41 14.00
CA ILE A 167 -7.36 -10.29 12.83
C ILE A 167 -6.27 -9.79 11.89
N ALA A 168 -5.43 -10.70 11.42
CA ALA A 168 -4.45 -10.44 10.38
C ALA A 168 -4.58 -11.47 9.25
N HIS A 169 -4.54 -11.01 8.00
CA HIS A 169 -4.45 -11.87 6.82
C HIS A 169 -3.56 -11.21 5.75
N PRO A 170 -2.85 -12.01 4.92
CA PRO A 170 -1.97 -11.47 3.88
C PRO A 170 -2.72 -10.99 2.61
N GLN A 171 -3.99 -11.38 2.44
CA GLN A 171 -4.77 -11.14 1.23
C GLN A 171 -5.68 -9.91 1.37
N LEU A 172 -5.21 -8.74 0.94
CA LEU A 172 -5.87 -7.43 1.15
C LEU A 172 -7.27 -7.27 0.50
N TRP A 173 -7.68 -8.22 -0.34
CA TRP A 173 -8.94 -8.22 -1.09
C TRP A 173 -10.03 -9.10 -0.45
N LEU A 174 -9.77 -9.70 0.73
CA LEU A 174 -10.78 -10.43 1.49
C LEU A 174 -11.49 -9.47 2.45
N ASP A 175 -12.83 -9.51 2.43
CA ASP A 175 -13.67 -8.48 3.01
C ASP A 175 -13.90 -8.64 4.52
N HIS A 176 -13.91 -9.88 5.00
CA HIS A 176 -13.95 -10.28 6.42
C HIS A 176 -14.04 -11.80 6.53
N PRO A 177 -13.75 -12.38 7.71
CA PRO A 177 -14.06 -13.77 7.97
C PRO A 177 -15.53 -14.16 7.74
N GLY A 178 -16.51 -13.26 7.65
CA GLY A 178 -17.93 -13.59 7.48
C GLY A 178 -18.34 -14.31 6.17
N ASP A 179 -17.67 -14.06 5.04
CA ASP A 179 -18.08 -14.64 3.75
C ASP A 179 -17.48 -16.04 3.50
N ALA A 180 -16.49 -16.43 4.30
CA ALA A 180 -15.78 -17.70 4.16
C ALA A 180 -15.71 -18.53 5.46
N LEU A 181 -16.03 -17.93 6.62
CA LEU A 181 -16.41 -18.67 7.82
C LEU A 181 -17.93 -18.80 7.85
N GLU A 182 -18.44 -19.60 6.92
CA GLU A 182 -19.73 -20.23 7.12
C GLU A 182 -19.65 -21.02 8.45
N TRP A 183 -20.29 -20.46 9.48
CA TRP A 183 -20.62 -21.12 10.74
C TRP A 183 -19.46 -21.89 11.40
N PRO A 184 -18.45 -21.20 11.98
CA PRO A 184 -17.53 -21.89 12.85
C PRO A 184 -18.34 -22.42 14.04
N SER A 185 -18.46 -23.74 14.13
CA SER A 185 -18.97 -24.37 15.34
C SER A 185 -17.93 -24.10 16.42
N ALA A 186 -18.25 -23.16 17.32
CA ALA A 186 -17.47 -22.97 18.51
C ALA A 186 -17.92 -23.99 19.54
N TYR A 187 -16.98 -24.67 20.17
CA TYR A 187 -17.30 -25.60 21.22
C TYR A 187 -16.80 -25.06 22.56
N SER A 188 -17.70 -24.96 23.54
CA SER A 188 -17.35 -24.76 24.95
C SER A 188 -17.46 -26.08 25.70
N SER A 189 -16.64 -26.22 26.74
CA SER A 189 -16.80 -27.28 27.72
C SER A 189 -16.70 -26.65 29.11
N PRO A 190 -17.83 -26.23 29.71
CA PRO A 190 -17.84 -25.57 31.00
C PRO A 190 -17.35 -26.49 32.15
N ARG A 191 -17.43 -27.81 32.00
CA ARG A 191 -16.97 -28.81 33.00
C ARG A 191 -16.06 -29.92 32.47
N GLY A 192 -15.60 -29.85 31.21
CA GLY A 192 -14.86 -30.94 30.57
C GLY A 192 -15.74 -32.10 30.04
N GLU A 193 -17.05 -32.04 30.29
CA GLU A 193 -18.02 -33.04 29.86
C GLU A 193 -18.82 -32.50 28.66
N GLY A 194 -18.39 -32.87 27.45
CA GLY A 194 -19.09 -32.51 26.22
C GLY A 194 -18.67 -31.18 25.60
N TRP A 195 -18.92 -31.07 24.30
CA TRP A 195 -18.64 -29.93 23.43
C TRP A 195 -19.94 -29.56 22.72
N TYR A 196 -20.47 -28.36 22.97
CA TYR A 196 -21.73 -27.90 22.35
C TYR A 196 -21.46 -26.81 21.32
N ALA A 197 -22.18 -26.84 20.19
CA ALA A 197 -21.99 -25.86 19.12
C ALA A 197 -22.60 -24.50 19.52
N LEU A 198 -21.75 -23.49 19.59
CA LEU A 198 -22.15 -22.12 19.89
C LEU A 198 -22.21 -21.33 18.58
N PRO A 199 -23.30 -20.58 18.32
CA PRO A 199 -23.31 -19.63 17.23
C PRO A 199 -22.29 -18.53 17.55
N VAL A 200 -21.35 -18.33 16.62
CA VAL A 200 -20.37 -17.25 16.70
C VAL A 200 -20.82 -16.13 15.78
N GLN A 201 -21.11 -14.97 16.35
CA GLN A 201 -21.31 -13.76 15.58
C GLN A 201 -20.00 -12.97 15.53
N PHE A 202 -19.67 -12.48 14.35
CA PHE A 202 -18.48 -11.69 14.10
C PHE A 202 -18.87 -10.33 13.53
N GLU A 203 -18.51 -9.27 14.25
CA GLU A 203 -18.69 -7.90 13.77
C GLU A 203 -17.30 -7.29 13.50
N PRO A 204 -16.92 -7.12 12.21
CA PRO A 204 -15.64 -6.52 11.84
C PRO A 204 -15.60 -5.02 12.13
N GLN A 205 -14.47 -4.55 12.64
CA GLN A 205 -14.12 -3.12 12.73
C GLN A 205 -12.76 -2.88 12.06
N TRP A 206 -12.71 -1.91 11.15
CA TRP A 206 -11.51 -1.63 10.35
C TRP A 206 -10.48 -0.86 11.18
N ALA A 207 -9.31 -1.46 11.41
CA ALA A 207 -8.23 -0.86 12.19
C ALA A 207 -6.98 -0.52 11.35
N GLY A 208 -6.88 -0.98 10.10
CA GLY A 208 -5.78 -0.65 9.18
C GLY A 208 -5.62 -1.60 7.99
N PRO A 209 -4.64 -1.37 7.10
CA PRO A 209 -4.48 -2.12 5.85
C PRO A 209 -4.15 -3.61 6.05
N PHE A 210 -3.57 -3.99 7.18
CA PHE A 210 -3.14 -5.37 7.46
C PHE A 210 -3.78 -5.96 8.74
N ARG A 211 -4.66 -5.18 9.40
CA ARG A 211 -5.26 -5.54 10.68
C ARG A 211 -6.69 -5.06 10.73
N THR A 212 -7.62 -5.99 10.89
CA THR A 212 -9.00 -5.68 11.27
C THR A 212 -9.18 -6.05 12.74
N GLY A 213 -9.81 -5.17 13.50
CA GLY A 213 -10.34 -5.53 14.81
C GLY A 213 -11.69 -6.23 14.62
N GLY A 214 -12.19 -6.83 15.68
CA GLY A 214 -13.56 -7.35 15.70
C GLY A 214 -13.88 -7.90 17.08
N VAL A 215 -15.14 -8.26 17.28
CA VAL A 215 -15.58 -8.96 18.49
C VAL A 215 -16.13 -10.32 18.08
N LEU A 216 -15.71 -11.34 18.80
CA LEU A 216 -16.32 -12.66 18.75
C LEU A 216 -17.39 -12.73 19.83
N THR A 217 -18.64 -12.92 19.43
CA THR A 217 -19.76 -13.12 20.35
C THR A 217 -20.15 -14.60 20.34
N PHE A 218 -20.13 -15.22 21.51
CA PHE A 218 -20.55 -16.60 21.75
C PHE A 218 -21.83 -16.61 22.57
N VAL A 219 -22.85 -17.36 22.15
CA VAL A 219 -24.08 -17.53 22.94
C VAL A 219 -23.96 -18.75 23.83
N LEU A 220 -24.00 -18.56 25.16
CA LEU A 220 -23.88 -19.63 26.17
C LEU A 220 -25.28 -20.09 26.65
N GLU A 221 -25.42 -21.37 26.95
CA GLU A 221 -26.65 -21.95 27.54
C GLU A 221 -26.72 -21.77 29.06
N GLU A 222 -25.56 -21.75 29.74
CA GLU A 222 -25.44 -21.61 31.20
C GLU A 222 -24.35 -20.59 31.56
N GLU A 223 -24.47 -19.96 32.73
CA GLU A 223 -23.45 -19.05 33.26
C GLU A 223 -22.17 -19.85 33.58
N PRO A 224 -20.98 -19.39 33.14
CA PRO A 224 -19.73 -20.09 33.40
C PRO A 224 -19.37 -20.12 34.88
N ASP A 225 -18.85 -21.26 35.33
CA ASP A 225 -18.29 -21.40 36.67
C ASP A 225 -17.04 -20.51 36.79
N GLY A 226 -17.09 -19.52 37.68
CA GLY A 226 -16.01 -18.55 37.88
C GLY A 226 -14.72 -19.13 38.48
N THR A 227 -14.72 -20.42 38.85
CA THR A 227 -13.59 -21.08 39.50
C THR A 227 -12.57 -21.69 38.53
N ALA A 228 -12.92 -21.87 37.25
CA ALA A 228 -12.05 -22.50 36.24
C ALA A 228 -12.00 -21.70 34.93
N PRO A 229 -10.86 -21.71 34.21
CA PRO A 229 -10.74 -21.03 32.93
C PRO A 229 -11.63 -21.69 31.87
N GLN A 230 -12.47 -20.88 31.21
CA GLN A 230 -13.36 -21.35 30.16
C GLN A 230 -12.59 -21.43 28.83
N VAL A 231 -12.52 -22.62 28.24
CA VAL A 231 -11.83 -22.84 26.96
C VAL A 231 -12.84 -22.92 25.82
N LEU A 232 -12.74 -21.99 24.87
CA LEU A 232 -13.52 -21.93 23.65
C LEU A 232 -12.68 -22.36 22.46
N ARG A 233 -13.24 -23.20 21.58
CA ARG A 233 -12.56 -23.65 20.37
C ARG A 233 -13.42 -23.36 19.16
N ALA A 234 -12.94 -22.52 18.24
CA ALA A 234 -13.57 -22.33 16.94
C ALA A 234 -12.94 -23.27 15.91
N TRP A 235 -13.76 -23.91 15.07
CA TRP A 235 -13.30 -24.88 14.07
C TRP A 235 -13.81 -24.57 12.66
N ASN A 236 -12.88 -24.56 11.69
CA ASN A 236 -13.15 -24.56 10.24
C ASN A 236 -12.04 -25.35 9.51
N GLY A 237 -11.77 -26.59 9.96
CA GLY A 237 -10.63 -27.40 9.52
C GLY A 237 -9.27 -27.02 10.17
N GLN A 238 -9.14 -25.81 10.74
CA GLN A 238 -8.06 -25.39 11.62
C GLN A 238 -8.61 -24.96 13.00
N ARG A 239 -7.77 -25.00 14.04
CA ARG A 239 -8.17 -24.79 15.44
C ARG A 239 -7.70 -23.42 15.95
N ALA A 240 -8.64 -22.58 16.38
CA ALA A 240 -8.38 -21.42 17.23
C ALA A 240 -8.86 -21.71 18.66
N VAL A 241 -8.06 -21.36 19.66
CA VAL A 241 -8.35 -21.61 21.08
C VAL A 241 -8.31 -20.30 21.84
N PHE A 242 -9.40 -20.00 22.53
CA PHE A 242 -9.50 -18.86 23.44
C PHE A 242 -9.70 -19.41 24.85
N SER A 243 -8.95 -18.87 25.80
CA SER A 243 -9.10 -19.17 27.23
C SER A 243 -9.53 -17.90 27.93
N VAL A 244 -10.67 -17.95 28.62
CA VAL A 244 -11.23 -16.85 29.38
C VAL A 244 -11.06 -17.15 30.86
N GLU A 245 -10.38 -16.25 31.56
CA GLU A 245 -10.27 -16.25 33.01
C GLU A 245 -11.20 -15.18 33.56
N TRP A 246 -12.13 -15.59 34.41
CA TRP A 246 -13.11 -14.70 34.99
C TRP A 246 -12.51 -14.00 36.21
N GLU A 247 -12.73 -12.69 36.34
CA GLU A 247 -12.44 -12.02 37.60
C GLU A 247 -13.45 -12.55 38.63
N GLY A 248 -12.92 -13.11 39.73
CA GLY A 248 -13.77 -13.58 40.81
C GLY A 248 -14.60 -12.43 41.36
N GLU A 249 -15.85 -12.71 41.73
CA GLU A 249 -16.64 -11.81 42.57
C GLU A 249 -15.76 -11.38 43.74
N SER A 250 -15.32 -10.13 43.73
CA SER A 250 -14.95 -9.46 44.96
C SER A 250 -16.22 -9.47 45.80
N ALA A 251 -16.33 -10.47 46.67
CA ALA A 251 -17.27 -10.46 47.77
C ALA A 251 -17.21 -9.07 48.42
N SER A 252 -18.40 -8.49 48.56
CA SER A 252 -18.74 -7.33 49.38
C SER A 252 -17.83 -7.09 50.58
#